data_AF-A0A8R7UPY1-F1
#
_entry.id   AF-A0A8R7UPY1-F1
#
_cell.length_a   1.000
_cell.length_b   1.000
_cell.length_c   1.000
_cell.angle_alpha   90.00
_cell.angle_beta   90.00
_cell.angle_gamma   90.00
#
_symmetry.space_group_name_H-M   'P 1'
#
loop_
_entity.id
_entity.type
_entity.pdbx_description
1 polymer ?
#
loop_
_entity_poly.entity_id
_entity_poly.type
_entity_poly.pdbx_seq_one_letter_code
_entity_poly.pdbx_strand_id
1 'polypeptide(L)' 'MVLENVREMWTEVCGGNNIPAAKCTVPKTGKGKKKALPVNKDRFISKMFLRGDSVIIVLRNPK' A
#
# COMPACT_ATOMS: atom_id res chain seq x y z
N MET A 1 1.35 -3.41 -19.84
CA MET A 1 -0.11 -3.36 -19.60
C MET A 1 -0.50 -1.92 -19.38
N VAL A 2 -1.55 -1.45 -20.08
CA VAL A 2 -2.11 -0.11 -19.89
C VAL A 2 -3.38 -0.27 -19.06
N LEU A 3 -3.47 0.45 -17.95
CA LEU A 3 -4.62 0.41 -17.04
C LEU A 3 -5.18 1.83 -16.86
N GLU A 4 -6.50 1.92 -16.73
CA GLU A 4 -7.21 3.18 -16.49
C GLU A 4 -8.07 3.03 -15.22
N ASN A 5 -8.28 4.14 -14.50
CA ASN A 5 -9.08 4.18 -13.27
C ASN A 5 -8.63 3.13 -12.23
N VAL A 6 -7.32 3.06 -11.98
CA VAL A 6 -6.72 2.07 -11.08
C VAL A 6 -6.88 2.52 -9.62
N ARG A 7 -7.24 1.58 -8.75
CA ARG A 7 -7.15 1.73 -7.30
C ARG A 7 -6.00 0.86 -6.78
N GLU A 8 -4.92 1.51 -6.39
CA GLU A 8 -3.79 0.87 -5.73
C GLU A 8 -4.08 0.76 -4.22
N MET A 9 -3.72 -0.38 -3.63
CA MET A 9 -3.89 -0.61 -2.19
C MET A 9 -2.63 -1.26 -1.64
N TRP A 10 -2.13 -0.74 -0.52
CA TRP A 10 -0.99 -1.32 0.20
C TRP A 10 -1.15 -1.09 1.70
N THR A 11 -0.42 -1.88 2.49
CA THR A 11 -0.37 -1.72 3.94
C THR A 11 0.99 -1.18 4.33
N GLU A 12 1.01 -0.06 5.02
CA GLU A 12 2.22 0.45 5.65
C GLU A 12 2.31 -0.01 7.10
N VAL A 13 3.54 -0.29 7.52
CA VAL A 13 3.84 -0.75 8.87
C VAL A 13 4.20 0.48 9.71
N CYS A 14 3.26 0.93 10.55
CA CYS A 14 3.41 2.14 11.35
C CYS A 14 3.88 1.83 12.77
N GLY A 15 5.08 2.32 13.13
CA GLY A 15 5.65 2.18 14.48
C GLY A 15 5.44 3.42 15.34
N GLY A 16 4.46 3.39 16.25
CA GLY A 16 4.34 4.42 17.30
C GLY A 16 2.98 4.48 17.99
N ASN A 17 3.00 4.54 19.33
CA ASN A 17 1.79 4.70 20.15
C ASN A 17 1.07 6.02 19.83
N ASN A 18 -0.25 5.96 19.71
CA ASN A 18 -1.19 7.09 19.65
C ASN A 18 -0.89 8.18 18.59
N ILE A 19 -0.36 7.81 17.43
CA ILE A 19 -0.36 8.70 16.27
C ILE A 19 -1.62 8.37 15.45
N PRO A 20 -2.52 9.34 15.18
CA PRO A 20 -3.67 9.08 14.33
C PRO A 20 -3.18 8.56 12.97
N ALA A 21 -3.88 7.57 12.41
CA ALA A 21 -3.50 6.88 11.17
C ALA A 21 -3.13 7.86 10.03
N ALA A 22 -3.71 9.06 10.03
CA ALA A 22 -3.46 10.15 9.11
C ALA A 22 -2.04 10.78 9.14
N LYS A 23 -1.22 10.56 10.17
CA LYS A 23 0.12 11.20 10.33
C LYS A 23 1.30 10.23 10.19
N CYS A 24 1.06 9.02 9.69
CA CYS A 24 2.13 8.04 9.49
C CYS A 24 2.78 8.23 8.12
N THR A 25 3.88 9.00 8.07
CA THR A 25 4.63 9.31 6.85
C THR A 25 6.00 8.64 6.77
N VAL A 26 6.39 7.83 7.77
CA VAL A 26 7.67 7.08 7.77
C VAL A 26 7.62 5.91 8.77
N PRO A 27 7.99 4.69 8.36
CA PRO A 27 8.11 3.56 9.30
C PRO A 27 9.32 3.79 10.20
N LYS A 28 9.08 4.17 11.46
CA LYS A 28 10.14 4.25 12.48
C LYS A 28 10.43 2.84 13.03
N THR A 29 11.21 2.06 12.29
CA THR A 29 11.76 0.77 12.75
C THR A 29 12.93 1.00 13.71
N GLY A 30 12.63 1.44 14.92
CA GLY A 30 13.58 1.42 16.04
C GLY A 30 13.50 0.08 16.78
N LYS A 31 14.65 -0.56 17.03
CA LYS A 31 14.76 -1.76 17.88
C LYS A 31 14.05 -1.52 19.22
N GLY A 32 13.04 -2.34 19.52
CA GLY A 32 12.35 -2.34 20.82
C GLY A 32 10.95 -1.73 20.88
N LYS A 33 10.37 -1.25 19.77
CA LYS A 33 8.96 -0.77 19.77
C LYS A 33 7.99 -1.90 19.45
N LYS A 34 6.90 -1.98 20.24
CA LYS A 34 5.81 -2.96 20.16
C LYS A 34 5.27 -3.08 18.72
N LYS A 35 4.74 -4.27 18.38
CA LYS A 35 4.21 -4.68 17.07
C LYS A 35 3.60 -3.49 16.32
N ALA A 36 4.24 -3.12 15.22
CA ALA A 36 3.77 -2.04 14.37
C ALA A 36 2.37 -2.36 13.85
N LEU A 37 1.49 -1.36 13.86
CA LEU A 37 0.12 -1.54 13.42
C LEU A 37 0.07 -1.49 11.88
N PRO A 38 -0.63 -2.43 11.23
CA PRO A 38 -0.89 -2.35 9.80
C PRO A 38 -1.86 -1.18 9.54
N VAL A 39 -1.46 -0.24 8.68
CA VAL A 39 -2.32 0.85 8.20
C VAL A 39 -2.56 0.66 6.71
N ASN A 40 -3.81 0.42 6.32
CA ASN A 40 -4.20 0.30 4.93
C ASN A 40 -4.23 1.68 4.28
N LYS A 41 -3.55 1.82 3.14
CA LYS A 41 -3.59 2.99 2.28
C LYS A 41 -4.13 2.61 0.92
N ASP A 42 -4.86 3.54 0.32
CA ASP A 42 -5.36 3.44 -1.02
C ASP A 42 -5.09 4.71 -1.82
N ARG A 43 -4.86 4.53 -3.12
CA ARG A 43 -4.60 5.63 -4.05
C ARG A 43 -5.34 5.39 -5.36
N PHE A 44 -5.97 6.44 -5.86
CA PHE A 44 -6.57 6.44 -7.18
C PHE A 44 -5.58 7.01 -8.21
N ILE A 45 -5.44 6.29 -9.32
CA ILE A 45 -4.55 6.63 -10.42
C ILE A 45 -5.38 6.60 -11.71
N SER A 46 -5.47 7.72 -12.41
CA SER A 46 -6.31 7.84 -13.61
C SER A 46 -5.82 6.97 -14.78
N LYS A 47 -4.50 6.92 -15.02
CA LYS A 47 -3.87 6.05 -16.03
C LYS A 47 -2.53 5.54 -15.51
N MET A 48 -2.23 4.27 -15.75
CA MET A 48 -1.01 3.61 -15.30
C MET A 48 -0.47 2.69 -16.40
N PHE A 49 0.84 2.75 -16.62
CA PHE A 49 1.54 1.80 -17.47
C PHE A 49 2.38 0.86 -16.60
N LEU A 50 2.09 -0.43 -16.66
CA LEU A 50 2.86 -1.47 -15.99
C LEU A 50 3.69 -2.27 -16.99
N ARG A 51 4.94 -2.54 -16.65
CA ARG A 51 5.80 -3.45 -17.39
C ARG A 51 5.55 -4.89 -16.90
N GLY A 52 5.73 -5.88 -17.78
CA GLY A 52 5.31 -7.27 -17.52
C GLY A 52 6.19 -8.04 -16.52
N ASP A 53 7.39 -7.55 -16.24
CA ASP A 53 8.35 -8.10 -15.27
C ASP A 53 7.93 -7.88 -13.81
N SER A 54 7.24 -6.79 -13.50
CA SER A 54 6.76 -6.50 -12.13
C SER A 54 5.47 -7.23 -11.75
N VAL A 55 4.83 -7.96 -12.67
CA VAL A 55 3.52 -8.59 -12.44
C VAL A 55 3.72 -10.06 -12.06
N ILE A 56 3.35 -10.40 -10.83
CA ILE A 56 3.50 -11.78 -10.30
C ILE A 56 2.25 -12.63 -10.58
N ILE A 57 1.07 -12.07 -10.33
CA ILE A 57 -0.21 -12.77 -10.51
C ILE A 57 -1.26 -11.83 -11.09
N VAL A 58 -2.07 -12.35 -12.01
CA VAL A 58 -3.25 -11.66 -12.56
C VAL A 58 -4.47 -12.51 -12.25
N LEU A 59 -5.33 -12.00 -11.37
CA LEU A 59 -6.63 -12.59 -11.09
C LEU A 59 -7.68 -11.88 -11.95
N ARG A 60 -8.28 -12.62 -12.88
CA ARG A 60 -9.42 -12.12 -13.66
C ARG A 60 -10.67 -12.31 -12.81
N ASN A 61 -11.39 -11.23 -12.54
CA ASN A 61 -12.68 -11.32 -11.86
C ASN A 61 -13.69 -11.99 -12.81
N PRO A 62 -14.20 -13.20 -12.49
CA PRO A 62 -15.21 -13.85 -13.32
C PRO A 62 -16.53 -13.09 -13.16
N LYS A 63 -16.83 -12.26 -14.16
CA LYS A 63 -18.14 -11.68 -14.45
C LYS A 63 -18.49 -12.02 -15.88
#